data_AF-A0A8S2WP64-F1
#
_entry.id   AF-A0A8S2WP64-F1
#
_cell.length_a   1.000
_cell.length_b   1.000
_cell.length_c   1.000
_cell.angle_alpha   90.00
_cell.angle_beta   90.00
_cell.angle_gamma   90.00
#
_symmetry.space_group_name_H-M   'P 1'
#
loop_
_entity.id
_entity.type
_entity.pdbx_description
1 polymer ?
#
loop_
_entity_poly.entity_id
_entity_poly.type
_entity_poly.pdbx_seq_one_letter_code
_entity_poly.pdbx_strand_id
1 'polypeptide(L)'
;KSIFLLNFSEDLVGQALVELQTKHNIPRKDLFIQTKFTSTHGQDQSKPLPYNARSPLAEQVRQSLATSLKNLRTDYIDSLV
;
A
#
# COMPACT_ATOMS: atom_id res chain seq x y z
N LYS A 1 11.49 -16.33 -2.16
CA LYS A 1 11.16 -15.84 -0.80
C LYS A 1 9.99 -14.90 -0.97
N SER A 2 8.85 -15.13 -0.32
CA SER A 2 7.65 -14.29 -0.48
C SER A 2 7.24 -13.79 0.89
N ILE A 3 7.34 -12.48 1.11
CA ILE A 3 6.91 -11.83 2.37
C ILE A 3 5.52 -11.24 2.08
N PHE A 4 4.47 -11.86 2.60
CA PHE A 4 3.10 -11.36 2.47
C PHE A 4 2.76 -10.44 3.64
N LEU A 5 2.38 -9.19 3.36
CA LEU A 5 2.01 -8.20 4.38
C LEU A 5 0.51 -7.88 4.26
N LEU A 6 -0.31 -8.83 4.69
CA LEU A 6 -1.75 -8.66 4.83
C LEU A 6 -2.04 -8.18 6.26
N ASN A 7 -2.49 -6.94 6.42
CA ASN A 7 -3.03 -6.32 7.66
C ASN A 7 -2.06 -5.54 8.58
N PHE A 8 -0.86 -5.17 8.12
CA PHE A 8 -0.03 -4.20 8.85
C PHE A 8 -0.30 -2.76 8.38
N SER A 9 -0.04 -1.80 9.27
CA SER A 9 -0.11 -0.38 8.92
C SER A 9 0.89 -0.08 7.80
N GLU A 10 0.43 0.45 6.67
CA GLU A 10 1.24 0.60 5.45
C GLU A 10 2.49 1.47 5.66
N ASP A 11 2.41 2.44 6.55
CA ASP A 11 3.52 3.32 6.94
C ASP A 11 4.63 2.56 7.69
N LEU A 12 4.26 1.63 8.58
CA LEU A 12 5.21 0.76 9.29
C LEU A 12 5.81 -0.29 8.34
N VAL A 13 4.99 -0.80 7.41
CA VAL A 13 5.49 -1.65 6.33
C VAL A 13 6.49 -0.90 5.47
N GLY A 14 6.20 0.35 5.07
CA GLY A 14 7.14 1.17 4.30
C GLY A 14 8.45 1.41 5.02
N GLN A 15 8.43 1.57 6.35
CA GLN A 15 9.64 1.64 7.16
C GLN A 15 10.44 0.33 7.10
N ALA A 16 9.77 -0.81 7.28
CA ALA A 16 10.42 -2.13 7.19
C ALA A 16 11.01 -2.38 5.80
N LEU A 17 10.34 -1.98 4.72
CA LEU A 17 10.85 -2.11 3.36
C LEU A 17 12.14 -1.32 3.14
N VAL A 18 12.25 -0.12 3.71
CA VAL A 18 13.49 0.67 3.68
C VAL A 18 14.59 -0.02 4.48
N GLU A 19 14.26 -0.57 5.65
CA GLU A 19 15.23 -1.30 6.48
C GLU A 19 15.75 -2.57 5.80
N LEU A 20 14.86 -3.35 5.17
CA LEU A 20 15.25 -4.54 4.41
C LEU A 20 16.23 -4.21 3.29
N GLN A 21 16.01 -3.10 2.59
CA GLN A 21 16.91 -2.66 1.52
C GLN A 21 18.24 -2.13 2.06
N THR A 22 18.21 -1.29 3.11
CA THR A 22 19.40 -0.55 3.58
C THR A 22 20.27 -1.34 4.54
N LYS A 23 19.70 -2.19 5.40
CA LYS A 23 20.44 -2.95 6.43
C LYS A 23 20.64 -4.42 6.07
N HIS A 24 19.70 -5.00 5.33
CA HIS A 24 19.72 -6.43 5.01
C HIS A 24 20.05 -6.71 3.54
N ASN A 25 20.23 -5.67 2.73
CA ASN A 25 20.57 -5.76 1.31
C ASN A 25 19.58 -6.62 0.50
N ILE A 26 18.31 -6.62 0.91
CA ILE A 26 17.22 -7.31 0.21
C ILE A 26 16.63 -6.34 -0.81
N PRO A 27 16.77 -6.58 -2.11
CA PRO A 27 16.29 -5.66 -3.11
C PRO A 27 14.77 -5.73 -3.25
N ARG A 28 14.12 -4.61 -3.62
CA ARG A 28 12.66 -4.52 -3.79
C ARG A 28 12.09 -5.63 -4.70
N LYS A 29 12.80 -6.01 -5.77
CA LYS A 29 12.38 -7.05 -6.73
C LYS A 29 12.29 -8.47 -6.15
N ASP A 30 12.92 -8.72 -5.00
CA ASP A 30 12.90 -10.02 -4.32
C ASP A 30 11.73 -10.12 -3.33
N LEU A 31 10.89 -9.09 -3.25
CA LEU A 31 9.74 -8.99 -2.37
C LEU A 31 8.45 -9.00 -3.20
N PHE A 32 7.42 -9.65 -2.67
CA PHE A 32 6.08 -9.62 -3.23
C PHE A 32 5.18 -8.78 -2.33
N ILE A 33 4.70 -7.64 -2.82
CA ILE A 33 3.87 -6.70 -2.05
C ILE A 33 2.46 -6.69 -2.61
N GLN A 34 1.48 -6.99 -1.76
CA GLN A 34 0.07 -6.86 -2.06
C GLN A 34 -0.58 -5.85 -1.13
N THR A 35 -1.41 -4.96 -1.66
CA THR A 35 -2.34 -4.13 -0.87
C THR A 35 -3.77 -4.30 -1.41
N LYS A 36 -4.74 -3.70 -0.72
CA LYS A 36 -6.15 -3.81 -1.07
C LYS A 36 -6.81 -2.45 -1.23
N PHE A 37 -7.68 -2.32 -2.22
CA PHE A 37 -8.64 -1.23 -2.28
C PHE A 37 -9.79 -1.53 -1.32
N THR A 38 -10.10 -0.59 -0.43
CA THR A 38 -11.28 -0.68 0.42
C THR A 38 -12.23 0.44 0.06
N SER A 39 -13.44 0.09 -0.37
CA SER A 39 -14.50 1.04 -0.76
C SER A 39 -14.92 1.94 0.40
N THR A 40 -15.56 3.07 0.10
CA THR A 40 -15.89 4.11 1.07
C THR A 40 -16.66 3.58 2.29
N HIS A 41 -17.56 2.62 2.08
CA HIS A 41 -18.36 2.03 3.16
C HIS A 41 -17.59 1.02 4.01
N GLY A 42 -16.49 0.46 3.50
CA GLY A 42 -15.62 -0.45 4.24
C GLY A 42 -14.44 0.22 4.94
N GLN A 43 -14.23 1.52 4.71
CA GLN A 43 -13.17 2.30 5.35
C GLN A 43 -13.57 2.74 6.76
N ASP A 44 -12.57 2.94 7.61
CA ASP A 44 -12.76 3.58 8.92
C ASP A 44 -13.12 5.07 8.71
N GLN A 45 -14.38 5.42 8.95
CA GLN A 45 -14.91 6.77 8.77
C GLN A 45 -14.37 7.79 9.77
N SER A 46 -13.67 7.34 10.83
CA SER A 46 -12.97 8.24 11.76
C SER A 46 -11.64 8.77 11.19
N LYS A 47 -11.16 8.21 10.08
CA LYS A 47 -9.89 8.56 9.43
C LYS A 47 -10.09 9.22 8.08
N PRO A 48 -9.13 10.05 7.61
CA PRO A 48 -9.14 10.56 6.25
C PRO A 48 -9.17 9.42 5.24
N LEU A 49 -10.02 9.53 4.22
CA LEU A 49 -10.05 8.59 3.11
C LEU A 49 -8.78 8.72 2.25
N PRO A 50 -8.27 7.61 1.69
CA PRO A 50 -7.09 7.64 0.82
C PRO A 50 -7.38 8.15 -0.61
N TYR A 51 -8.63 8.56 -0.87
CA TYR A 51 -9.13 9.03 -2.16
C TYR A 51 -10.39 9.91 -1.97
N ASN A 52 -10.79 10.62 -3.03
CA ASN A 52 -12.03 11.39 -3.05
C ASN A 52 -13.23 10.46 -3.31
N ALA A 53 -14.11 10.30 -2.30
CA ALA A 53 -15.31 9.46 -2.39
C ALA A 53 -16.32 9.87 -3.47
N ARG A 54 -16.22 11.10 -4.01
CA ARG A 54 -17.09 11.60 -5.08
C ARG A 54 -16.53 11.36 -6.49
N SER A 55 -15.30 10.87 -6.60
CA SER A 55 -14.69 10.55 -7.90
C SER A 55 -15.27 9.25 -8.50
N PRO A 56 -15.19 9.03 -9.82
CA PRO A 56 -15.53 7.73 -10.42
C PRO A 56 -14.72 6.58 -9.80
N LEU A 57 -15.27 5.36 -9.74
CA LEU A 57 -14.63 4.21 -9.06
C LEU A 57 -13.19 3.97 -9.51
N ALA A 58 -12.93 3.97 -10.82
CA ALA A 58 -11.58 3.79 -11.36
C ALA A 58 -10.59 4.85 -10.84
N GLU A 59 -11.07 6.08 -10.66
CA GLU A 59 -10.28 7.18 -10.12
C GLU A 59 -10.05 7.04 -8.62
N GLN A 60 -11.05 6.54 -7.87
CA GLN A 60 -10.88 6.20 -6.45
C GLN A 60 -9.81 5.13 -6.26
N VAL A 61 -9.84 4.07 -7.07
CA VAL A 61 -8.84 3.00 -7.03
C VAL A 61 -7.44 3.55 -7.33
N ARG A 62 -7.31 4.40 -8.36
CA ARG A 62 -6.03 5.04 -8.72
C ARG A 62 -5.47 5.91 -7.59
N GLN A 63 -6.32 6.73 -6.98
CA GLN A 63 -5.93 7.60 -5.86
C GLN A 63 -5.57 6.77 -4.62
N SER A 64 -6.34 5.72 -4.33
CA SER A 64 -6.05 4.78 -3.25
C SER A 64 -4.67 4.15 -3.44
N LEU A 65 -4.37 3.66 -4.64
CA LEU A 65 -3.10 3.07 -4.97
C LEU A 65 -1.94 4.07 -4.81
N ALA A 66 -2.10 5.30 -5.28
CA ALA A 66 -1.08 6.34 -5.12
C ALA A 66 -0.79 6.62 -3.63
N THR A 67 -1.82 6.66 -2.78
CA THR A 67 -1.67 6.77 -1.33
C THR A 67 -0.92 5.57 -0.75
N SER A 68 -1.27 4.35 -1.15
CA SER A 68 -0.58 3.13 -0.69
C SER A 68 0.89 3.11 -1.10
N LEU A 69 1.24 3.46 -2.33
CA LEU A 69 2.64 3.53 -2.80
C LEU A 69 3.47 4.50 -1.96
N LYS A 70 2.89 5.67 -1.62
CA LYS A 70 3.53 6.65 -0.73
C LYS A 70 3.75 6.07 0.67
N ASN A 71 2.75 5.42 1.25
CA ASN A 71 2.85 4.84 2.60
C ASN A 71 3.88 3.71 2.64
N LEU A 72 3.85 2.83 1.63
CA LEU A 72 4.76 1.70 1.46
C LEU A 72 6.17 2.11 1.01
N ARG A 73 6.39 3.39 0.65
CA ARG A 73 7.70 3.92 0.20
C ARG A 73 8.29 3.10 -0.94
N THR A 74 7.46 2.75 -1.91
CA THR A 74 7.85 1.99 -3.10
C THR A 74 7.10 2.49 -4.32
N ASP A 75 7.69 2.30 -5.50
CA ASP A 75 7.12 2.80 -6.75
C ASP A 75 6.12 1.82 -7.38
N TYR A 76 6.08 0.56 -6.92
CA TYR A 76 5.15 -0.45 -7.44
C TYR A 76 4.76 -1.49 -6.39
N ILE A 77 3.62 -2.14 -6.63
CA ILE A 77 3.14 -3.33 -5.93
C ILE A 77 2.97 -4.47 -6.93
N ASP A 78 2.96 -5.69 -6.42
CA ASP A 78 2.87 -6.90 -7.22
C ASP A 78 1.40 -7.36 -7.39
N SER A 79 0.52 -6.91 -6.50
CA SER A 79 -0.91 -7.25 -6.53
C SER A 79 -1.77 -6.19 -5.84
N LEU A 80 -2.92 -5.86 -6.43
CA LEU A 80 -3.98 -5.03 -5.86
C LEU A 80 -5.26 -5.84 -5.84
N VAL A 81 -5.87 -5.98 -4.66
CA VAL A 81 -7.13 -6.73 -4.46
C VAL A 81 -8.29 -5.84 -4.00
#